data_AF-A0A1V1WA03-F1
#
_entry.id   AF-A0A1V1WA03-F1
#
_cell.length_a   1.000
_cell.length_b   1.000
_cell.length_c   1.000
_cell.angle_alpha   90.00
_cell.angle_beta   90.00
_cell.angle_gamma   90.00
#
_symmetry.space_group_name_H-M   'P 1'
#
loop_
_entity.id
_entity.type
_entity.pdbx_description
1 polymer ?
#
loop_
_entity_poly.entity_id
_entity_poly.type
_entity_poly.pdbx_seq_one_letter_code
_entity_poly.pdbx_strand_id
1 'polypeptide(L)'
;MADDKLVYTYLPDLIRYYLHEEPVLKNVDTWRLGDADAREEVLDRLDELVLKPVDGSGGKGIVIGPRATNAELDELRVKVLEDPRSWIAQPVVQLSTVPTFVDGSFGPRHVDLRPFAVNDGHRVWVLPGGLTRVALAAGELIVNSSRGGGSKDTWVLAGPGALPRHLDEQPAPVATTPQSAGPALTDLGGSQEQQHQQQQGRAEVEPC
;
A
#
# COMPACT_ATOMS: atom_id res chain seq x y z
N MET A 1 5.58 -1.35 -12.54
CA MET A 1 6.89 -0.74 -12.86
C MET A 1 7.08 0.62 -12.20
N ALA A 2 6.09 1.52 -12.14
CA ALA A 2 6.24 2.83 -11.48
C ALA A 2 6.18 2.80 -9.93
N ASP A 3 5.58 1.78 -9.32
CA ASP A 3 5.41 1.64 -7.85
C ASP A 3 6.47 0.73 -7.20
N ASP A 4 7.63 0.59 -7.84
CA ASP A 4 8.76 -0.12 -7.22
C ASP A 4 9.43 0.81 -6.19
N LYS A 5 9.74 0.28 -5.00
CA LYS A 5 10.41 1.03 -3.92
C LYS A 5 11.73 1.64 -4.39
N LEU A 6 12.39 1.03 -5.38
CA LEU A 6 13.61 1.61 -5.98
C LEU A 6 13.31 2.83 -6.86
N VAL A 7 12.21 2.83 -7.61
CA VAL A 7 11.78 3.99 -8.41
C VAL A 7 11.39 5.16 -7.50
N TYR A 8 10.80 4.86 -6.33
CA TYR A 8 10.43 5.87 -5.34
C TYR A 8 11.63 6.74 -4.90
N THR A 9 12.83 6.17 -4.82
CA THR A 9 14.04 6.93 -4.45
C THR A 9 14.42 7.99 -5.47
N TYR A 10 14.02 7.82 -6.73
CA TYR A 10 14.33 8.75 -7.83
C TYR A 10 13.23 9.77 -8.10
N LEU A 11 12.06 9.67 -7.44
CA LEU A 11 10.94 10.59 -7.68
C LEU A 11 11.32 12.08 -7.56
N PRO A 12 12.11 12.52 -6.56
CA PRO A 12 12.54 13.91 -6.49
C PRO A 12 13.28 14.36 -7.76
N ASP A 13 14.17 13.51 -8.27
CA ASP A 13 14.97 13.82 -9.46
C ASP A 13 14.13 13.76 -10.73
N LEU A 14 13.17 12.83 -10.81
CA LEU A 14 12.21 12.77 -11.91
C LEU A 14 11.34 14.03 -11.97
N ILE A 15 10.88 14.54 -10.82
CA ILE A 15 10.11 15.80 -10.75
C ILE A 15 10.96 16.95 -11.29
N ARG A 16 12.21 17.09 -10.82
CA ARG A 16 13.11 18.15 -11.31
C ARG A 16 13.43 18.01 -12.79
N TYR A 17 13.64 16.79 -13.27
CA TYR A 17 13.99 16.52 -14.65
C TYR A 17 12.84 16.80 -15.62
N TYR A 18 11.63 16.33 -15.31
CA TYR A 18 10.47 16.43 -16.22
C TYR A 18 9.64 17.69 -16.04
N LEU A 19 9.52 18.21 -14.81
CA LEU A 19 8.68 19.35 -14.50
C LEU A 19 9.48 20.63 -14.25
N HIS A 20 10.81 20.53 -14.07
CA HIS A 20 11.67 21.66 -13.69
C HIS A 20 11.21 22.38 -12.41
N GLU A 21 10.59 21.63 -11.51
CA GLU A 21 10.06 22.10 -10.23
C GLU A 21 10.74 21.39 -9.05
N GLU A 22 10.70 22.00 -7.88
CA GLU A 22 11.10 21.34 -6.63
C GLU A 22 9.92 20.55 -6.05
N PRO A 23 10.13 19.29 -5.60
CA PRO A 23 9.09 18.50 -4.96
C PRO A 23 8.50 19.20 -3.74
N VAL A 24 7.19 19.46 -3.76
CA VAL A 24 6.47 20.07 -2.64
C VAL A 24 6.37 19.10 -1.45
N LEU A 25 6.13 17.82 -1.74
CA LEU A 25 6.12 16.76 -0.74
C LEU A 25 7.48 16.07 -0.75
N LYS A 26 8.18 16.12 0.39
CA LYS A 26 9.47 15.47 0.56
C LYS A 26 9.27 13.97 0.69
N ASN A 27 10.08 13.20 -0.03
CA ASN A 27 10.19 11.77 0.22
C ASN A 27 10.94 11.52 1.52
N VAL A 28 10.70 10.36 2.11
CA VAL A 28 11.49 9.88 3.25
C VAL A 28 12.90 9.54 2.76
N ASP A 29 13.92 10.02 3.46
CA ASP A 29 15.32 9.69 3.17
C ASP A 29 15.49 8.18 3.12
N THR A 30 16.00 7.67 2.01
CA THR A 30 16.04 6.23 1.74
C THR A 30 17.42 5.84 1.25
N TRP A 31 18.12 5.03 2.06
CA TRP A 31 19.38 4.42 1.69
C TRP A 31 19.13 3.12 0.94
N ARG A 32 19.83 2.93 -0.17
CA ARG A 32 19.80 1.71 -0.97
C ARG A 32 21.04 0.90 -0.65
N LEU A 33 20.87 -0.28 -0.06
CA LEU A 33 22.02 -1.04 0.46
C LEU A 33 22.84 -1.72 -0.66
N GLY A 34 22.38 -1.64 -1.91
CA GLY A 34 23.18 -1.93 -3.10
C GLY A 34 24.34 -0.95 -3.31
N ASP A 35 24.24 0.28 -2.81
CA ASP A 35 25.35 1.25 -2.77
C ASP A 35 26.27 0.92 -1.58
N ALA A 36 27.59 0.90 -1.84
CA ALA A 36 28.56 0.49 -0.83
C ALA A 36 28.66 1.48 0.33
N ASP A 37 28.68 2.79 0.03
CA ASP A 37 28.85 3.84 1.04
C ASP A 37 27.59 3.91 1.91
N ALA A 38 26.41 3.86 1.28
CA ALA A 38 25.13 3.83 1.98
C ALA A 38 24.98 2.57 2.84
N ARG A 39 25.48 1.41 2.36
CA ARG A 39 25.44 0.16 3.13
C ARG A 39 26.34 0.25 4.36
N GLU A 40 27.56 0.74 4.21
CA GLU A 40 28.48 0.92 5.34
C GLU A 40 27.86 1.83 6.40
N GLU A 41 27.35 3.00 6.00
CA GLU A 41 26.67 3.92 6.91
C GLU A 41 25.50 3.25 7.65
N VAL A 42 24.65 2.52 6.93
CA VAL A 42 23.48 1.86 7.54
C VAL A 42 23.88 0.74 8.48
N LEU A 43 24.89 -0.06 8.14
CA LEU A 43 25.35 -1.19 8.95
C LEU A 43 25.94 -0.75 10.30
N ASP A 44 26.47 0.48 10.37
CA ASP A 44 27.03 1.10 11.58
C ASP A 44 25.96 1.60 12.56
N ARG A 45 24.72 1.81 12.09
CA ARG A 45 23.58 2.33 12.90
C ARG A 45 22.28 1.57 12.66
N LEU A 46 22.36 0.25 12.49
CA LEU A 46 21.19 -0.61 12.24
C LEU A 46 20.11 -0.47 13.32
N ASP A 47 20.51 -0.20 14.55
CA ASP A 47 19.65 0.00 15.72
C ASP A 47 18.91 1.35 15.70
N GLU A 48 19.25 2.27 14.80
CA GLU A 48 18.59 3.57 14.66
C GLU A 48 17.59 3.62 13.49
N LEU A 49 17.64 2.64 12.59
CA LEU A 49 16.98 2.67 11.28
C LEU A 49 15.87 1.64 11.15
N VAL A 50 15.00 1.83 10.15
CA VAL A 50 14.01 0.84 9.72
C VAL A 50 14.47 0.22 8.42
N LEU A 51 14.66 -1.10 8.42
CA LEU A 51 15.07 -1.86 7.25
C LEU A 51 13.87 -2.58 6.65
N LYS A 52 13.75 -2.50 5.33
CA LYS A 52 12.63 -3.06 4.58
C LYS A 52 13.17 -3.82 3.36
N PRO A 53 12.69 -5.05 3.11
CA PRO A 53 12.98 -5.74 1.87
C PRO A 53 12.27 -5.03 0.70
N VAL A 54 12.90 -5.00 -0.47
CA VAL A 54 12.40 -4.31 -1.67
C VAL A 54 11.15 -5.02 -2.21
N ASP A 55 11.21 -6.34 -2.32
CA ASP A 55 10.15 -7.23 -2.82
C ASP A 55 8.97 -7.44 -1.84
N GLY A 56 9.15 -7.11 -0.56
CA GLY A 56 8.12 -7.32 0.47
C GLY A 56 6.90 -6.41 0.31
N SER A 57 5.74 -6.98 -0.01
CA SER A 57 4.45 -6.30 0.08
C SER A 57 3.81 -6.50 1.48
N GLY A 58 3.07 -5.50 1.96
CA GLY A 58 2.30 -5.63 3.21
C GLY A 58 3.13 -5.70 4.50
N GLY A 59 4.27 -5.03 4.58
CA GLY A 59 5.04 -4.87 5.82
C GLY A 59 5.65 -6.15 6.41
N LYS A 60 5.64 -7.26 5.66
CA LYS A 60 6.37 -8.48 6.04
C LYS A 60 7.88 -8.24 5.89
N GLY A 61 8.65 -8.69 6.86
CA GLY A 61 10.11 -8.57 6.86
C GLY A 61 10.66 -7.18 7.24
N ILE A 62 9.82 -6.25 7.70
CA ILE A 62 10.30 -4.97 8.21
C ILE A 62 10.94 -5.19 9.59
N VAL A 63 12.16 -4.71 9.76
CA VAL A 63 12.84 -4.65 11.06
C VAL A 63 12.93 -3.19 11.50
N ILE A 64 12.49 -2.92 12.72
CA ILE A 64 12.56 -1.59 13.35
C ILE A 64 13.74 -1.63 14.31
N GLY A 65 14.87 -1.04 13.91
CA GLY A 65 16.14 -1.07 14.65
C GLY A 65 15.99 -0.79 16.14
N PRO A 66 15.35 0.33 16.55
CA PRO A 66 15.25 0.68 17.98
C PRO A 66 14.41 -0.27 18.83
N ARG A 67 13.68 -1.20 18.19
CA ARG A 67 12.83 -2.20 18.86
C ARG A 67 13.35 -3.63 18.68
N ALA A 68 14.41 -3.81 17.90
CA ALA A 68 15.02 -5.10 17.66
C ALA A 68 16.05 -5.42 18.76
N THR A 69 16.18 -6.69 19.06
CA THR A 69 17.25 -7.21 19.92
C THR A 69 18.57 -7.28 19.16
N ASN A 70 19.69 -7.30 19.88
CA ASN A 70 21.01 -7.44 19.24
C ASN A 70 21.11 -8.69 18.34
N ALA A 71 20.50 -9.81 18.76
CA ALA A 71 20.47 -11.03 17.96
C ALA A 71 19.70 -10.84 16.63
N GLU A 72 18.56 -10.16 16.65
CA GLU A 72 17.80 -9.85 15.44
C GLU A 72 18.55 -8.89 14.52
N LEU A 73 19.30 -7.92 15.08
CA LEU A 73 20.15 -7.01 14.31
C LEU A 73 21.33 -7.74 13.66
N ASP A 74 21.95 -8.69 14.36
CA ASP A 74 23.03 -9.51 13.82
C ASP A 74 22.55 -10.42 12.69
N GLU A 75 21.37 -11.05 12.84
CA GLU A 75 20.74 -11.81 11.76
C GLU A 75 20.40 -10.93 10.55
N LEU A 76 19.88 -9.72 10.80
CA LEU A 76 19.57 -8.77 9.74
C LEU A 76 20.83 -8.34 9.00
N ARG A 77 21.94 -8.09 9.72
CA ARG A 77 23.24 -7.75 9.12
C ARG A 77 23.69 -8.83 8.14
N VAL A 78 23.60 -10.10 8.52
CA VAL A 78 23.95 -11.22 7.62
C VAL A 78 23.08 -11.20 6.37
N LYS A 79 21.75 -11.11 6.51
CA LYS A 79 20.80 -11.07 5.38
C LYS A 79 21.05 -9.90 4.43
N VAL A 80 21.37 -8.73 4.97
CA VAL A 80 21.70 -7.53 4.19
C VAL A 80 23.00 -7.73 3.42
N LEU A 81 24.01 -8.37 4.01
CA LEU A 81 25.29 -8.63 3.33
C LEU A 81 25.18 -9.71 2.24
N GLU A 82 24.29 -10.69 2.42
CA GLU A 82 24.05 -11.77 1.46
C GLU A 82 23.43 -11.25 0.14
N ASP A 83 22.44 -10.35 0.22
CA ASP A 83 21.85 -9.71 -0.94
C ASP A 83 21.52 -8.23 -0.67
N PRO A 84 22.51 -7.32 -0.74
CA PRO A 84 22.28 -5.93 -0.36
C PRO A 84 21.27 -5.19 -1.26
N ARG A 85 21.07 -5.66 -2.50
CA ARG A 85 20.17 -5.01 -3.46
C ARG A 85 18.70 -5.24 -3.14
N SER A 86 18.37 -6.26 -2.37
CA SER A 86 17.00 -6.52 -1.92
C SER A 86 16.60 -5.74 -0.67
N TRP A 87 17.44 -4.83 -0.17
CA TRP A 87 17.15 -4.05 1.03
C TRP A 87 17.26 -2.54 0.83
N ILE A 88 16.37 -1.83 1.53
CA ILE A 88 16.46 -0.39 1.75
C ILE A 88 16.40 -0.11 3.25
N ALA A 89 17.03 1.00 3.66
CA ALA A 89 16.91 1.54 5.00
C ALA A 89 16.31 2.94 4.96
N GLN A 90 15.57 3.29 6.00
CA GLN A 90 14.91 4.58 6.17
C GLN A 90 15.02 5.02 7.64
N PRO A 91 15.01 6.33 7.93
CA PRO A 91 14.93 6.78 9.30
C PRO A 91 13.60 6.36 9.91
N VAL A 92 13.57 6.21 11.24
CA VAL A 92 12.33 5.92 11.96
C VAL A 92 11.43 7.15 11.89
N VAL A 93 10.40 7.09 11.05
CA VAL A 93 9.40 8.16 10.96
C VAL A 93 8.40 7.99 12.10
N GLN A 94 8.32 9.00 12.97
CA GLN A 94 7.25 9.08 13.96
C GLN A 94 5.94 9.46 13.26
N LEU A 95 5.05 8.48 13.11
CA LEU A 95 3.73 8.72 12.54
C LEU A 95 2.92 9.62 13.48
N SER A 96 2.18 10.57 12.91
CA SER A 96 1.19 11.35 13.64
C SER A 96 0.17 10.43 14.34
N THR A 97 -0.41 10.91 15.44
CA THR A 97 -1.44 10.18 16.16
C THR A 97 -2.77 10.90 16.13
N VAL A 98 -3.87 10.14 16.08
CA VAL A 98 -5.23 10.65 16.22
C VAL A 98 -5.92 10.04 17.44
N PRO A 99 -6.77 10.79 18.17
CA PRO A 99 -7.55 10.25 19.28
C PRO A 99 -8.46 9.12 18.80
N THR A 100 -8.36 7.95 19.40
CA THR A 100 -9.14 6.76 19.00
C THR A 100 -9.72 6.09 20.23
N PHE A 101 -11.01 5.75 20.15
CA PHE A 101 -11.72 5.08 21.23
C PHE A 101 -11.55 3.57 21.10
N VAL A 102 -10.83 2.95 22.04
CA VAL A 102 -10.53 1.52 22.07
C VAL A 102 -10.64 1.05 23.52
N ASP A 103 -11.25 -0.11 23.76
CA ASP A 103 -11.40 -0.72 25.09
C ASP A 103 -11.99 0.22 26.17
N GLY A 104 -13.00 1.02 25.78
CA GLY A 104 -13.71 1.91 26.71
C GLY A 104 -12.97 3.21 27.07
N SER A 105 -11.84 3.51 26.44
CA SER A 105 -11.05 4.72 26.69
C SER A 105 -10.56 5.39 25.40
N PHE A 106 -10.29 6.69 25.47
CA PHE A 106 -9.61 7.41 24.40
C PHE A 106 -8.09 7.30 24.58
N GLY A 107 -7.38 6.99 23.50
CA GLY A 107 -5.93 7.06 23.47
C GLY A 107 -5.39 7.51 22.11
N PRO A 108 -4.14 8.02 22.07
CA PRO A 108 -3.48 8.30 20.81
C PRO A 108 -3.22 6.99 20.07
N ARG A 109 -3.48 6.98 18.76
CA ARG A 109 -3.16 5.87 17.86
C ARG A 109 -2.53 6.41 16.58
N HIS A 110 -1.48 5.74 16.09
CA HIS A 110 -0.80 6.15 14.88
C HIS A 110 -1.72 6.05 13.67
N VAL A 111 -1.60 7.02 12.78
CA VAL A 111 -2.45 7.18 11.61
C VAL A 111 -1.62 7.24 10.34
N ASP A 112 -2.15 6.70 9.25
CA ASP A 112 -1.70 7.04 7.91
C ASP A 112 -2.87 7.53 7.05
N LEU A 113 -2.54 8.33 6.03
CA LEU A 113 -3.49 8.87 5.08
C LEU A 113 -3.09 8.44 3.67
N ARG A 114 -4.05 7.85 2.96
CA ARG A 114 -3.92 7.51 1.54
C ARG A 114 -4.89 8.36 0.71
N PRO A 115 -4.44 9.50 0.17
CA PRO A 115 -5.22 10.26 -0.80
C PRO A 115 -5.25 9.54 -2.15
N PHE A 116 -6.21 9.93 -2.99
CA PHE A 116 -6.36 9.39 -4.35
C PHE A 116 -6.26 10.53 -5.37
N ALA A 117 -5.22 10.45 -6.21
CA ALA A 117 -5.09 11.29 -7.39
C ALA A 117 -5.75 10.58 -8.59
N VAL A 118 -6.59 11.29 -9.32
CA VAL A 118 -7.29 10.82 -10.51
C VAL A 118 -6.70 11.55 -11.72
N ASN A 119 -6.47 10.80 -12.80
CA ASN A 119 -6.05 11.32 -14.09
C ASN A 119 -7.02 10.84 -15.17
N ASP A 120 -7.67 11.76 -15.88
CA ASP A 120 -8.60 11.46 -16.97
C ASP A 120 -7.93 11.41 -18.36
N GLY A 121 -6.60 11.58 -18.42
CA GLY A 121 -5.81 11.68 -19.64
C GLY A 121 -5.50 13.12 -20.06
N HIS A 122 -6.21 14.11 -19.51
CA HIS A 122 -6.00 15.54 -19.78
C HIS A 122 -5.60 16.32 -18.53
N ARG A 123 -6.10 15.93 -17.36
CA ARG A 123 -5.91 16.61 -16.08
C ARG A 123 -5.66 15.61 -14.96
N VAL A 124 -4.85 16.04 -14.00
CA VAL A 124 -4.61 15.32 -12.74
C VAL A 124 -5.20 16.13 -11.59
N TRP A 125 -5.99 15.52 -10.73
CA TRP A 125 -6.51 16.16 -9.51
C TRP A 125 -6.57 15.18 -8.34
N VAL A 126 -6.55 15.71 -7.11
CA VAL A 126 -6.67 14.93 -5.89
C VAL A 126 -8.09 15.07 -5.33
N LEU A 127 -8.72 13.95 -4.98
CA LEU A 127 -10.05 13.98 -4.35
C LEU A 127 -9.99 14.63 -2.96
N PRO A 128 -10.99 15.43 -2.54
CA PRO A 128 -11.04 16.04 -1.21
C PRO A 128 -11.39 15.00 -0.14
N GLY A 129 -10.44 14.11 0.16
CA GLY A 129 -10.58 13.01 1.09
C GLY A 129 -9.47 11.98 0.91
N GLY A 130 -9.70 10.79 1.46
CA GLY A 130 -8.75 9.69 1.38
C GLY A 130 -9.09 8.59 2.36
N LEU A 131 -8.41 7.46 2.20
CA LEU A 131 -8.48 6.38 3.16
C LEU A 131 -7.53 6.70 4.32
N THR A 132 -8.09 6.96 5.50
CA THR A 132 -7.31 7.06 6.73
C THR A 132 -7.30 5.70 7.42
N ARG A 133 -6.12 5.16 7.73
CA ARG A 133 -5.98 3.92 8.52
C ARG A 133 -5.34 4.22 9.86
N VAL A 134 -5.75 3.45 10.87
CA VAL A 134 -5.35 3.64 12.27
C VAL A 134 -4.85 2.32 12.84
N ALA A 135 -3.66 2.32 13.41
CA ALA A 135 -3.16 1.17 14.19
C ALA A 135 -3.91 1.12 15.52
N LEU A 136 -4.71 0.07 15.77
CA LEU A 136 -5.55 0.00 16.96
C LEU A 136 -4.79 -0.40 18.23
N ALA A 137 -3.68 -1.12 18.10
CA ALA A 137 -2.84 -1.47 19.25
C ALA A 137 -2.03 -0.25 19.75
N ALA A 138 -1.90 -0.14 21.07
CA ALA A 138 -1.16 0.95 21.68
C ALA A 138 0.33 0.88 21.31
N GLY A 139 0.89 1.98 20.80
CA GLY A 139 2.31 2.10 20.46
C GLY A 139 2.75 1.27 19.24
N GLU A 140 1.83 0.76 18.43
CA GLU A 140 2.15 0.07 17.18
C GLU A 140 2.32 1.07 16.04
N LEU A 141 3.49 1.03 15.39
CA LEU A 141 3.83 1.87 14.23
C LEU A 141 3.36 1.25 12.90
N ILE A 142 2.95 -0.02 12.92
CA ILE A 142 2.57 -0.78 11.72
C ILE A 142 1.05 -0.70 11.54
N VAL A 143 0.62 0.17 10.62
CA VAL A 143 -0.78 0.43 10.27
C VAL A 143 -1.34 -0.55 9.21
N ASN A 144 -0.77 -1.75 9.08
CA ASN A 144 -1.21 -2.68 8.04
C ASN A 144 -2.59 -3.29 8.37
N SER A 145 -3.51 -3.25 7.41
CA SER A 145 -4.87 -3.77 7.52
C SER A 145 -4.93 -5.26 7.82
N SER A 146 -3.91 -6.03 7.43
CA SER A 146 -3.83 -7.47 7.75
C SER A 146 -3.53 -7.79 9.21
N ARG A 147 -3.22 -6.78 10.05
CA ARG A 147 -2.92 -6.94 11.49
C ARG A 147 -3.90 -6.15 12.39
N GLY A 148 -5.15 -6.00 11.96
CA GLY A 148 -6.19 -5.36 12.80
C GLY A 148 -6.17 -3.84 12.76
N GLY A 149 -5.72 -3.25 11.64
CA GLY A 149 -5.84 -1.82 11.40
C GLY A 149 -7.31 -1.40 11.21
N GLY A 150 -7.73 -0.36 11.94
CA GLY A 150 -9.03 0.29 11.73
C GLY A 150 -8.95 1.36 10.63
N SER A 151 -10.10 1.89 10.22
CA SER A 151 -10.17 3.05 9.34
C SER A 151 -10.97 4.19 9.97
N LYS A 152 -10.75 5.41 9.48
CA LYS A 152 -11.52 6.59 9.85
C LYS A 152 -11.88 7.41 8.63
N ASP A 153 -12.95 8.19 8.77
CA ASP A 153 -13.31 9.20 7.78
C ASP A 153 -12.28 10.34 7.77
N THR A 154 -11.93 10.78 6.57
CA THR A 154 -11.02 11.92 6.35
C THR A 154 -11.86 13.12 5.93
N TRP A 155 -11.97 14.13 6.78
CA TRP A 155 -12.68 15.36 6.44
C TRP A 155 -11.70 16.41 5.92
N VAL A 156 -11.90 16.84 4.67
CA VAL A 156 -11.21 18.00 4.11
C VAL A 156 -12.15 19.20 4.21
N LEU A 157 -11.81 20.14 5.09
CA LEU A 157 -12.65 21.31 5.33
C LEU A 157 -12.53 22.30 4.17
N ALA A 158 -13.66 22.87 3.77
CA ALA A 158 -13.67 23.98 2.83
C ALA A 158 -12.97 25.20 3.46
N GLY A 159 -12.14 25.89 2.68
CA GLY A 159 -11.55 27.15 3.12
C GLY A 159 -12.61 28.23 3.36
N PRO A 160 -12.32 29.28 4.14
CA PRO A 160 -13.25 30.40 4.33
C PRO A 160 -13.67 30.99 2.97
N GLY A 161 -14.97 30.97 2.68
CA GLY A 161 -15.54 31.51 1.43
C GLY A 161 -15.55 30.56 0.23
N ALA A 162 -15.10 29.30 0.38
CA ALA A 162 -15.27 28.29 -0.65
C ALA A 162 -16.72 27.77 -0.62
N LEU A 163 -17.55 28.22 -1.57
CA LEU A 163 -18.77 27.49 -1.89
C LEU A 163 -18.38 26.06 -2.33
N PRO A 164 -19.18 25.04 -2.02
CA PRO A 164 -19.00 23.73 -2.63
C PRO A 164 -18.89 23.94 -4.13
N ARG A 165 -17.77 23.52 -4.74
CA ARG A 165 -17.75 23.41 -6.20
C ARG A 165 -18.81 22.36 -6.53
N HIS A 166 -19.97 22.83 -6.95
CA HIS A 166 -20.90 21.97 -7.66
C HIS A 166 -20.07 21.34 -8.79
N LEU A 167 -20.11 20.02 -8.88
CA LEU A 167 -19.77 19.35 -10.13
C LEU A 167 -20.88 19.76 -11.10
N ASP A 168 -20.79 20.99 -11.64
CA ASP A 168 -21.76 21.60 -12.56
C ASP A 168 -21.74 20.96 -13.96
N GLU A 169 -21.25 19.74 -14.07
CA GLU A 169 -21.67 18.83 -15.13
C GLU A 169 -22.72 17.91 -14.54
N GLN A 170 -23.99 18.32 -14.68
CA GLN A 170 -25.03 17.32 -14.85
C GLN A 170 -24.55 16.40 -15.97
N PRO A 171 -24.30 15.09 -15.73
CA PRO A 171 -24.16 14.18 -16.85
C PRO A 171 -25.41 14.37 -17.70
N ALA A 172 -25.22 14.62 -19.00
CA ALA A 172 -26.32 14.67 -19.96
C ALA A 172 -27.27 13.51 -19.64
N PRO A 173 -28.60 13.71 -19.63
CA PRO A 173 -29.53 12.68 -19.23
C PRO A 173 -29.19 11.41 -20.01
N VAL A 174 -28.64 10.42 -19.32
CA VAL A 174 -28.37 9.12 -19.90
C VAL A 174 -29.75 8.63 -20.27
N ALA A 175 -30.03 8.56 -21.57
CA ALA A 175 -31.27 8.00 -22.05
C ALA A 175 -31.34 6.59 -21.47
N THR A 176 -32.23 6.41 -20.49
CA THR A 176 -32.59 5.09 -19.96
C THR A 176 -33.45 4.42 -21.02
N THR A 177 -32.84 4.05 -22.13
CA THR A 177 -33.35 2.96 -22.94
C THR A 177 -32.94 1.71 -22.17
N PRO A 178 -33.87 0.93 -21.59
CA PRO A 178 -33.51 -0.37 -21.08
C PRO A 178 -32.94 -1.15 -22.26
N GLN A 179 -31.65 -1.48 -22.22
CA GLN A 179 -31.09 -2.45 -23.14
C GLN A 179 -31.67 -3.81 -22.79
N SER A 180 -32.83 -4.11 -23.38
CA SER A 180 -33.40 -5.44 -23.38
C SER A 180 -32.58 -6.32 -24.31
N ALA A 181 -31.54 -6.97 -23.77
CA ALA A 181 -30.99 -8.28 -24.16
C ALA A 181 -29.51 -8.37 -23.76
N GLY A 182 -29.26 -8.64 -22.48
CA GLY A 182 -28.07 -9.42 -22.14
C GLY A 182 -28.26 -10.87 -22.64
N PRO A 183 -27.20 -11.60 -23.02
CA PRO A 183 -27.35 -12.99 -23.41
C PRO A 183 -28.00 -13.77 -22.27
N ALA A 184 -29.03 -14.55 -22.60
CA ALA A 184 -29.83 -15.29 -21.64
C ALA A 184 -28.94 -16.23 -20.80
N LEU A 185 -29.02 -16.09 -19.48
CA LEU A 185 -28.44 -16.99 -18.48
C LEU A 185 -29.22 -18.32 -18.39
N THR A 186 -29.51 -18.95 -19.54
CA THR A 186 -30.32 -20.17 -19.62
C THR A 186 -29.54 -21.42 -20.00
N ASP A 187 -28.19 -21.41 -19.90
CA ASP A 187 -27.40 -22.63 -20.18
C ASP A 187 -26.36 -22.96 -19.09
N LEU A 188 -26.74 -22.81 -17.82
CA LEU A 188 -25.98 -23.33 -16.68
C LEU A 188 -26.42 -24.75 -16.26
N GLY A 189 -27.21 -25.44 -17.09
CA GLY A 189 -27.69 -26.79 -16.82
C GLY A 189 -26.79 -27.93 -17.35
N GLY A 190 -25.99 -27.68 -18.40
CA GLY A 190 -25.24 -28.74 -19.10
C GLY A 190 -23.91 -29.17 -18.44
N SER A 191 -23.39 -28.42 -17.47
CA SER A 191 -22.05 -28.68 -16.92
C SER A 191 -22.02 -29.75 -15.82
N GLN A 192 -23.17 -30.12 -15.24
CA GLN A 192 -23.24 -31.18 -14.21
C GLN A 192 -23.36 -32.59 -14.80
N GLU A 193 -23.93 -32.77 -16.00
CA GLU A 193 -24.03 -34.09 -16.63
C GLU A 193 -22.69 -34.57 -17.22
N GLN A 194 -21.81 -33.66 -17.66
CA GLN A 194 -20.47 -34.03 -18.15
C GLN A 194 -19.51 -34.48 -17.04
N GLN A 195 -19.72 -34.07 -15.78
CA GLN A 195 -18.88 -34.54 -14.66
C GLN A 195 -19.28 -35.93 -14.14
N HIS A 196 -20.55 -36.34 -14.28
CA HIS A 196 -20.97 -37.69 -13.86
C HIS A 196 -20.57 -38.80 -14.84
N GLN A 197 -20.40 -38.51 -16.14
CA GLN A 197 -19.96 -39.50 -17.13
C GLN A 197 -18.44 -39.79 -17.12
N GLN A 198 -17.59 -38.88 -16.61
CA GLN A 198 -16.14 -39.14 -16.51
C GLN A 198 -15.72 -39.91 -15.26
N GLN A 199 -16.58 -40.06 -14.25
CA GLN A 199 -16.29 -40.88 -13.07
C GLN A 199 -16.70 -42.36 -13.21
N GLN A 200 -17.61 -42.70 -14.13
CA GLN A 200 -17.98 -44.10 -14.40
C GLN A 200 -17.07 -44.81 -15.41
N GLY A 201 -16.26 -44.10 -16.20
CA GLY A 201 -15.35 -44.68 -17.20
C GLY A 201 -13.95 -45.07 -16.70
N ARG A 202 -13.66 -44.96 -15.39
CA ARG A 202 -12.31 -45.22 -14.83
C ARG A 202 -12.25 -46.40 -13.86
N ALA A 203 -13.30 -47.22 -13.80
CA ALA A 203 -13.42 -48.37 -12.89
C ALA A 203 -13.47 -49.75 -13.59
N GLU A 204 -13.18 -49.84 -14.90
CA GLU A 204 -13.09 -51.14 -15.60
C GLU A 204 -11.86 -51.20 -16.51
N VAL A 205 -10.65 -51.31 -15.92
CA VAL A 205 -9.55 -52.07 -16.55
C VAL A 205 -8.65 -52.66 -15.44
N GLU A 206 -8.85 -53.94 -15.14
CA GLU A 206 -7.90 -54.85 -14.49
C GLU A 206 -8.21 -56.27 -15.02
N PRO A 207 -7.31 -57.27 -14.96
CA PRO A 207 -6.00 -57.37 -15.60
C PRO A 207 -5.94 -58.57 -16.58
N CYS A 208 -4.87 -58.67 -17.37
CA CYS A 208 -4.31 -59.92 -17.90
C CYS A 208 -2.79 -59.78 -18.01
#